data_AF-A0A4Q3N5V8-F1
#
_entry.id   AF-A0A4Q3N5V8-F1
#
_cell.length_a   1.000
_cell.length_b   1.000
_cell.length_c   1.000
_cell.angle_alpha   90.00
_cell.angle_beta   90.00
_cell.angle_gamma   90.00
#
_symmetry.space_group_name_H-M   'P 1'
#
loop_
_entity.id
_entity.type
_entity.pdbx_description
1 polymer ?
#
loop_
_entity_poly.entity_id
_entity_poly.type
_entity_poly.pdbx_seq_one_letter_code
_entity_poly.pdbx_strand_id
1 'polypeptide(L)'
;MASPAGPDTPRVIALAGPTASGKTAAALAIAAAYPCEIISVDSALVYRGMDIGTAKPTAAERASVAHHLIDIRDPSQPYSAAQFAQDAARLIGEIHGRGKDVLLVGGTMLYFKALFKGLHDMPAADQQRQLAAAVDLADRAPRVRRE
;
A
#
# COMPACT_ATOMS: atom_id res chain seq x y z
N MET A 1 13.89 -3.64 25.05
CA MET A 1 12.85 -2.61 25.25
C MET A 1 13.28 -1.39 24.44
N ALA A 2 12.54 -1.01 23.41
CA ALA A 2 12.93 0.14 22.57
C ALA A 2 12.77 1.43 23.38
N SER A 3 13.86 2.18 23.52
CA SER A 3 13.86 3.50 24.16
C SER A 3 12.95 4.45 23.37
N PRO A 4 12.18 5.35 24.01
CA PRO A 4 11.40 6.33 23.27
C PRO A 4 12.37 7.19 22.47
N ALA A 5 12.18 7.21 21.14
CA ALA A 5 13.00 7.99 20.23
C ALA A 5 13.00 9.46 20.67
N GLY A 6 14.19 10.08 20.71
CA GLY A 6 14.33 11.49 21.10
C GLY A 6 13.57 12.43 20.14
N PRO A 7 13.33 13.69 20.52
CA PRO A 7 12.51 14.65 19.76
C PRO A 7 12.98 14.89 18.31
N ASP A 8 14.24 14.58 18.00
CA ASP A 8 14.86 14.76 16.68
C ASP A 8 14.93 13.48 15.83
N THR A 9 14.31 12.37 16.26
CA THR A 9 14.32 11.14 15.47
C THR A 9 13.16 11.17 14.46
N PRO A 10 13.43 11.06 13.15
CA PRO A 10 12.37 11.00 12.14
C PRO A 10 11.36 9.88 12.43
N ARG A 11 10.08 10.22 12.38
CA ARG A 11 8.98 9.36 12.79
C ARG A 11 8.37 8.64 11.59
N VAL A 12 7.69 7.53 11.87
CA VAL A 12 6.79 6.86 10.93
C VAL A 12 5.41 6.81 11.57
N ILE A 13 4.45 7.47 10.93
CA ILE A 13 3.07 7.61 11.42
C ILE A 13 2.16 6.84 10.46
N ALA A 14 1.23 6.04 10.98
CA ALA A 14 0.27 5.30 10.17
C ALA A 14 -1.16 5.86 10.32
N LEU A 15 -1.73 6.31 9.21
CA LEU A 15 -3.14 6.68 9.08
C LEU A 15 -3.88 5.55 8.34
N ALA A 16 -4.36 4.58 9.11
CA ALA A 16 -5.09 3.42 8.62
C ALA A 16 -6.62 3.62 8.71
N GLY A 17 -7.36 3.08 7.74
CA GLY A 17 -8.82 3.11 7.77
C GLY A 17 -9.47 2.61 6.46
N PRO A 18 -10.77 2.29 6.48
CA PRO A 18 -11.47 1.76 5.31
C PRO A 18 -11.54 2.78 4.16
N THR A 19 -11.78 2.32 2.94
CA THR A 19 -12.00 3.20 1.78
C THR A 19 -13.12 4.20 2.09
N ALA A 20 -13.01 5.42 1.54
CA ALA A 20 -13.96 6.53 1.77
C ALA A 20 -14.04 7.08 3.22
N SER A 21 -13.11 6.72 4.12
CA SER A 21 -13.09 7.25 5.50
C SER A 21 -12.43 8.63 5.66
N GLY A 22 -12.21 9.39 4.58
CA GLY A 22 -11.62 10.74 4.64
C GLY A 22 -10.10 10.80 4.88
N LYS A 23 -9.37 9.68 4.74
CA LYS A 23 -7.92 9.61 5.00
C LYS A 23 -7.10 10.62 4.22
N THR A 24 -7.42 10.83 2.94
CA THR A 24 -6.68 11.77 2.09
C THR A 24 -6.73 13.19 2.65
N ALA A 25 -7.93 13.68 2.99
CA ALA A 25 -8.11 15.00 3.60
C ALA A 25 -7.35 15.11 4.95
N ALA A 26 -7.44 14.10 5.81
CA ALA A 26 -6.70 14.08 7.07
C ALA A 26 -5.18 14.05 6.86
N ALA A 27 -4.69 13.29 5.87
CA ALA A 27 -3.28 13.22 5.55
C ALA A 27 -2.72 14.55 5.04
N LEU A 28 -3.47 15.26 4.19
CA LEU A 28 -3.09 16.59 3.71
C LEU A 28 -3.07 17.61 4.84
N ALA A 29 -4.03 17.55 5.77
CA ALA A 29 -4.04 18.41 6.95
C ALA A 29 -2.82 18.16 7.86
N ILE A 30 -2.41 16.89 8.03
CA ILE A 30 -1.19 16.54 8.77
C ILE A 30 0.05 17.06 8.03
N ALA A 31 0.14 16.87 6.71
CA ALA A 31 1.27 17.31 5.91
C ALA A 31 1.42 18.85 5.84
N ALA A 32 0.32 19.58 6.00
CA ALA A 32 0.34 21.04 6.12
C ALA A 32 0.90 21.52 7.48
N ALA A 33 0.77 20.71 8.53
CA ALA A 33 1.21 21.06 9.88
C ALA A 33 2.60 20.51 10.24
N TYR A 34 3.05 19.43 9.59
CA TYR A 34 4.30 18.74 9.90
C TYR A 34 5.10 18.46 8.62
N PRO A 35 6.44 18.60 8.66
CA PRO A 35 7.29 18.32 7.51
C PRO A 35 7.38 16.81 7.26
N CYS A 36 6.40 16.27 6.53
CA CYS A 36 6.33 14.85 6.19
C CYS A 36 6.16 14.59 4.69
N GLU A 37 6.44 13.35 4.28
CA GLU A 37 6.10 12.82 2.97
C GLU A 37 5.14 11.63 3.12
N ILE A 38 4.25 11.44 2.14
CA ILE A 38 3.21 10.42 2.19
C ILE A 38 3.65 9.18 1.42
N ILE A 39 3.56 8.00 2.04
CA ILE A 39 3.65 6.72 1.34
C ILE A 39 2.24 6.11 1.29
N SER A 40 1.74 5.87 0.08
CA SER A 40 0.44 5.22 -0.11
C SER A 40 0.51 3.74 0.30
N VAL A 41 -0.43 3.31 1.15
CA VAL A 41 -0.61 1.92 1.59
C VAL A 41 -1.93 1.38 1.04
N ASP A 42 -2.06 1.44 -0.28
CA ASP A 42 -3.26 1.02 -1.01
C ASP A 42 -2.85 0.19 -2.22
N SER A 43 -3.42 -1.00 -2.36
CA SER A 43 -3.09 -1.93 -3.44
C SER A 43 -3.61 -1.50 -4.82
N ALA A 44 -4.59 -0.59 -4.88
CA ALA A 44 -5.18 -0.12 -6.12
C ALA A 44 -4.53 1.16 -6.64
N LEU A 45 -4.08 2.05 -5.76
CA LEU A 45 -3.45 3.33 -6.16
C LEU A 45 -2.08 3.17 -6.83
N VAL A 46 -1.46 2.00 -6.68
CA VAL A 46 -0.18 1.63 -7.30
C VAL A 46 -0.25 1.65 -8.83
N TYR A 47 -1.41 1.37 -9.43
CA TYR A 47 -1.56 1.13 -10.87
C TYR A 47 -1.92 2.38 -11.66
N ARG A 48 -1.17 2.64 -12.74
CA ARG A 48 -1.41 3.75 -13.67
C ARG A 48 -2.76 3.63 -14.37
N GLY A 49 -3.42 4.77 -14.60
CA GLY A 49 -4.66 4.86 -15.39
C GLY A 49 -5.91 4.31 -14.70
N MET A 50 -5.81 3.80 -13.47
CA MET A 50 -6.94 3.30 -12.68
C MET A 50 -7.47 4.36 -11.71
N ASP A 51 -7.91 5.51 -12.21
CA ASP A 51 -8.15 6.71 -11.37
C ASP A 51 -9.59 6.81 -10.82
N ILE A 52 -10.58 6.53 -11.67
CA ILE A 52 -12.01 6.80 -11.37
C ILE A 52 -12.55 5.85 -10.29
N GLY A 53 -12.09 4.60 -10.26
CA GLY A 53 -12.57 3.57 -9.32
C GLY A 53 -11.81 3.49 -7.99
N THR A 54 -10.71 4.24 -7.84
CA THR A 54 -9.79 4.06 -6.70
C THR A 54 -9.70 5.28 -5.79
N ALA A 55 -10.37 6.38 -6.12
CA ALA A 55 -10.31 7.64 -5.37
C ALA A 55 -8.87 8.15 -5.17
N LYS A 56 -8.07 8.12 -6.24
CA LYS A 56 -6.70 8.68 -6.22
C LYS A 56 -6.71 10.16 -5.85
N PRO A 57 -5.73 10.61 -5.05
CA PRO A 57 -5.50 12.04 -4.84
C PRO A 57 -5.31 12.74 -6.18
N THR A 58 -5.94 13.89 -6.33
CA THR A 58 -5.87 14.75 -7.51
C THR A 58 -4.44 15.27 -7.72
N ALA A 59 -4.15 15.78 -8.92
CA ALA A 59 -2.84 16.36 -9.21
C ALA A 59 -2.48 17.54 -8.26
N ALA A 60 -3.46 18.33 -7.86
CA ALA A 60 -3.27 19.43 -6.91
C ALA A 60 -2.88 18.91 -5.50
N GLU A 61 -3.55 17.88 -5.01
CA GLU A 61 -3.23 17.24 -3.72
C GLU A 61 -1.86 16.55 -3.73
N ARG A 62 -1.47 15.96 -4.86
CA ARG A 62 -0.13 15.39 -5.03
C ARG A 62 0.97 16.44 -5.16
N ALA A 63 0.62 17.65 -5.58
CA ALA A 63 1.55 18.77 -5.65
C ALA A 63 1.77 19.44 -4.28
N SER A 64 0.80 19.37 -3.37
CA SER A 64 0.92 19.98 -2.03
C SER A 64 1.84 19.21 -1.09
N VAL A 65 1.97 17.89 -1.26
CA VAL A 65 2.91 17.05 -0.52
C VAL A 65 3.34 15.86 -1.40
N ALA A 66 4.61 15.47 -1.31
CA ALA A 66 5.11 14.32 -2.04
C ALA A 66 4.34 13.05 -1.65
N HIS A 67 3.76 12.38 -2.65
CA HIS A 67 3.12 11.08 -2.52
C HIS A 67 3.94 10.02 -3.23
N HIS A 68 4.22 8.93 -2.53
CA HIS A 68 4.98 7.78 -3.03
C HIS A 68 4.07 6.56 -3.22
N LEU A 69 4.51 5.63 -4.07
CA LEU A 69 3.83 4.36 -4.40
C LEU A 69 2.44 4.53 -5.04
N ILE A 70 2.22 5.67 -5.70
CA ILE A 70 1.06 5.91 -6.58
C ILE A 70 1.56 5.88 -8.02
N ASP A 71 0.83 5.24 -8.93
CA ASP A 71 1.15 5.20 -10.36
C ASP A 71 2.55 4.62 -10.68
N ILE A 72 3.04 3.70 -9.85
CA ILE A 72 4.37 3.07 -10.02
C ILE A 72 4.35 1.79 -10.85
N ARG A 73 3.17 1.21 -11.12
CA ARG A 73 3.01 -0.03 -11.90
C ARG A 73 2.04 0.12 -13.06
N ASP A 74 2.29 -0.65 -14.11
CA ASP A 74 1.28 -0.91 -15.13
C ASP A 74 0.25 -1.93 -14.61
N PRO A 75 -1.05 -1.83 -14.95
CA PRO A 75 -2.07 -2.78 -14.50
C PRO A 75 -1.79 -4.25 -14.86
N SER A 76 -0.99 -4.53 -15.90
CA SER A 76 -0.57 -5.89 -16.27
C SER A 76 0.53 -6.47 -15.38
N GLN A 77 1.19 -5.64 -14.56
CA GLN A 77 2.32 -6.04 -13.74
C GLN A 77 1.87 -6.33 -12.30
N PRO A 78 2.02 -7.56 -11.80
CA PRO A 78 1.61 -7.86 -10.43
C PRO A 78 2.43 -7.07 -9.40
N TYR A 79 1.76 -6.63 -8.33
CA TYR A 79 2.40 -5.99 -7.19
C TYR A 79 2.00 -6.65 -5.87
N SER A 80 2.99 -7.23 -5.20
CA SER A 80 2.81 -8.03 -3.99
C SER A 80 3.06 -7.23 -2.71
N ALA A 81 2.56 -7.75 -1.58
CA ALA A 81 2.84 -7.19 -0.27
C ALA A 81 4.36 -7.22 0.08
N ALA A 82 5.11 -8.17 -0.49
CA ALA A 82 6.56 -8.26 -0.31
C ALA A 82 7.29 -7.11 -1.00
N GLN A 83 6.91 -6.84 -2.25
CA GLN A 83 7.45 -5.71 -3.01
C GLN A 83 7.06 -4.40 -2.35
N PHE A 84 5.81 -4.25 -1.90
CA PHE A 84 5.40 -3.09 -1.11
C PHE A 84 6.29 -2.89 0.12
N ALA A 85 6.52 -3.93 0.92
CA ALA A 85 7.32 -3.81 2.15
C ALA A 85 8.77 -3.38 1.84
N GLN A 86 9.36 -3.93 0.77
CA GLN A 86 10.70 -3.55 0.31
C GLN A 86 10.74 -2.09 -0.16
N ASP A 87 9.80 -1.68 -1.01
CA ASP A 87 9.73 -0.32 -1.54
C ASP A 87 9.48 0.70 -0.43
N ALA A 88 8.55 0.41 0.49
CA ALA A 88 8.23 1.26 1.62
C ALA A 88 9.41 1.39 2.59
N ALA A 89 10.11 0.30 2.90
CA ALA A 89 11.29 0.33 3.77
C ALA A 89 12.42 1.19 3.18
N ARG A 90 12.67 1.07 1.86
CA ARG A 90 13.63 1.93 1.15
C ARG A 90 13.23 3.39 1.22
N LEU A 91 11.96 3.70 0.91
CA LEU A 91 11.44 5.07 0.93
C LEU A 91 11.48 5.69 2.32
N ILE A 92 11.18 4.93 3.38
CA ILE A 92 11.30 5.40 4.76
C ILE A 92 12.72 5.88 5.03
N GLY A 93 13.74 5.09 4.69
CA GLY A 93 15.14 5.47 4.86
C GLY A 93 15.52 6.72 4.05
N GLU A 94 15.07 6.82 2.80
CA GLU A 94 15.32 8.00 1.95
C GLU A 94 14.64 9.27 2.49
N ILE A 95 13.40 9.19 2.96
CA ILE A 95 12.64 10.30 3.53
C ILE A 95 13.28 10.76 4.84
N HIS A 96 13.64 9.81 5.71
CA HIS A 96 14.35 10.10 6.96
C HIS A 96 15.72 10.71 6.69
N GLY A 97 16.43 10.27 5.65
CA GLY A 97 17.70 10.87 5.21
C GLY A 97 17.56 12.32 4.74
N ARG A 98 16.34 12.75 4.37
CA ARG A 98 16.00 14.16 4.09
C ARG A 98 15.54 14.94 5.33
N GLY A 99 15.57 14.33 6.52
CA GLY A 99 15.12 14.95 7.78
C GLY A 99 13.61 15.14 7.89
N LYS A 100 12.81 14.37 7.13
CA LYS A 100 11.35 14.46 7.15
C LYS A 100 10.71 13.26 7.81
N ASP A 101 9.52 13.44 8.35
CA ASP A 101 8.69 12.35 8.85
C ASP A 101 8.03 11.58 7.70
N VAL A 102 7.65 10.33 7.96
CA VAL A 102 6.89 9.49 7.02
C VAL A 102 5.44 9.37 7.50
N LEU A 103 4.50 9.64 6.61
CA LEU A 103 3.07 9.39 6.84
C LEU A 103 2.60 8.26 5.91
N LEU A 104 2.37 7.08 6.48
CA LEU A 104 1.78 5.93 5.80
C LEU A 104 0.26 6.11 5.74
N VAL A 105 -0.34 6.19 4.54
CA VAL A 105 -1.78 6.45 4.38
C VAL A 105 -2.43 5.38 3.53
N GLY A 106 -3.41 4.65 4.07
CA GLY A 106 -4.12 3.67 3.26
C GLY A 106 -4.94 2.65 4.05
N GLY A 107 -5.51 1.68 3.34
CA GLY A 107 -6.44 0.69 3.87
C GLY A 107 -5.97 -0.76 3.72
N THR A 108 -4.89 -1.04 2.99
CA THR A 108 -4.46 -2.41 2.71
C THR A 108 -3.74 -3.00 3.94
N MET A 109 -4.50 -3.61 4.85
CA MET A 109 -3.94 -4.16 6.11
C MET A 109 -2.85 -5.20 5.89
N LEU A 110 -2.90 -5.93 4.77
CA LEU A 110 -1.85 -6.87 4.40
C LEU A 110 -0.49 -6.19 4.19
N TYR A 111 -0.48 -5.00 3.61
CA TYR A 111 0.72 -4.20 3.37
C TYR A 111 1.30 -3.68 4.70
N PHE A 112 0.46 -3.19 5.61
CA PHE A 112 0.89 -2.86 6.97
C PHE A 112 1.47 -4.07 7.71
N LYS A 113 0.83 -5.24 7.62
CA LYS A 113 1.35 -6.48 8.22
C LYS A 113 2.72 -6.83 7.65
N ALA A 114 2.87 -6.78 6.32
CA ALA A 114 4.12 -7.07 5.64
C ALA A 114 5.26 -6.13 6.09
N LEU A 115 4.98 -4.83 6.17
CA LEU A 115 5.96 -3.81 6.55
C LEU A 115 6.40 -3.92 8.01
N PHE A 116 5.45 -4.08 8.95
CA PHE A 116 5.76 -4.05 10.39
C PHE A 116 6.14 -5.40 10.98
N LYS A 117 5.64 -6.51 10.42
CA LYS A 117 5.82 -7.86 10.98
C LYS A 117 6.60 -8.80 10.06
N GLY A 118 6.92 -8.37 8.83
CA GLY A 118 7.45 -9.25 7.81
C GLY A 118 6.41 -10.24 7.26
N LEU A 119 6.81 -11.02 6.26
CA LEU A 119 5.95 -11.96 5.53
C LEU A 119 6.28 -13.43 5.78
N HIS A 120 7.00 -13.76 6.86
CA HIS A 120 7.58 -15.08 7.11
C HIS A 120 6.60 -16.28 7.04
N ASP A 121 5.28 -16.06 7.06
CA ASP A 121 4.24 -17.10 6.96
C ASP A 121 3.37 -17.02 5.69
N MET A 122 3.73 -16.23 4.67
CA MET A 122 2.92 -16.16 3.44
C MET A 122 3.59 -16.87 2.26
N PRO A 123 2.93 -17.89 1.68
CA PRO A 123 3.43 -18.50 0.45
C PRO A 123 3.47 -17.44 -0.65
N ALA A 124 4.60 -17.33 -1.35
CA ALA A 124 4.71 -16.50 -2.53
C ALA A 124 3.64 -16.91 -3.56
N ALA A 125 3.03 -15.93 -4.22
CA ALA A 125 2.04 -16.17 -5.27
C ALA A 125 2.74 -16.79 -6.49
N ASP A 126 2.80 -18.11 -6.54
CA ASP A 126 3.24 -18.84 -7.74
C ASP A 126 2.11 -18.77 -8.76
N GLN A 127 2.34 -18.08 -9.88
CA GLN A 127 1.41 -18.04 -11.02
C GLN A 127 1.03 -19.45 -11.48
N GLN A 128 1.96 -20.41 -11.41
CA GLN A 128 1.74 -21.81 -11.75
C GLN A 128 0.72 -22.50 -10.81
N ARG A 129 0.73 -22.16 -9.51
CA ARG A 129 -0.22 -22.71 -8.52
C ARG A 129 -1.60 -22.10 -8.67
N GLN A 130 -1.68 -20.82 -9.06
CA GLN A 130 -2.96 -20.15 -9.31
C GLN A 130 -3.65 -20.65 -10.58
N LEU A 131 -2.90 -20.88 -11.66
CA LEU A 131 -3.47 -21.50 -12.87
C LEU A 131 -3.96 -22.93 -12.59
N ALA A 132 -3.20 -23.74 -11.85
CA ALA A 132 -3.63 -25.10 -11.50
C ALA A 132 -4.92 -25.12 -10.66
N ALA A 133 -5.06 -24.20 -9.70
CA ALA A 133 -6.28 -24.07 -8.89
C ALA A 133 -7.50 -23.57 -9.70
N ALA A 134 -7.28 -22.69 -10.68
CA ALA A 134 -8.36 -22.22 -11.56
C ALA A 134 -8.87 -23.31 -12.51
N VAL A 135 -8.00 -24.23 -12.95
CA VAL A 135 -8.37 -25.38 -13.79
C VAL A 135 -9.18 -26.42 -12.99
N ASP A 136 -8.81 -26.71 -11.74
CA ASP A 136 -9.54 -27.68 -10.89
C ASP A 136 -10.96 -27.20 -10.52
N LEU A 137 -11.20 -25.88 -10.48
CA LEU A 137 -12.55 -25.34 -10.24
C LEU A 137 -13.46 -25.44 -11.47
N ALA A 138 -12.89 -25.40 -12.68
CA ALA A 138 -13.65 -25.59 -13.93
C ALA A 138 -14.10 -27.04 -14.12
N ASP A 139 -13.32 -28.01 -13.63
CA ASP A 139 -13.65 -29.45 -13.70
C ASP A 139 -14.66 -29.91 -12.64
N ARG A 140 -14.98 -29.08 -11.64
CA ARG A 140 -15.91 -29.40 -10.54
C ARG A 140 -17.29 -28.74 -10.66
N ALA A 141 -17.64 -28.15 -11.81
CA ALA A 141 -19.01 -27.69 -12.02
C ALA A 141 -20.00 -28.87 -11.89
N PRO A 142 -21.00 -28.81 -10.99
CA PRO A 142 -21.93 -29.91 -10.81
C PRO A 142 -22.74 -30.11 -12.10
N ARG A 143 -22.59 -31.28 -12.72
CA ARG A 143 -23.44 -31.72 -13.83
C ARG A 143 -24.87 -31.80 -13.29
N VAL A 144 -25.68 -30.78 -13.58
CA VAL A 144 -27.12 -30.79 -13.32
C VAL A 144 -27.69 -32.02 -14.01
N ARG A 145 -28.04 -33.06 -13.25
CA ARG A 145 -28.81 -34.19 -13.77
C ARG A 145 -30.19 -33.64 -14.12
N ARG A 146 -30.51 -33.63 -15.40
CA ARG A 146 -31.89 -33.53 -15.88
C ARG A 146 -32.45 -34.94 -15.88
N GLU A 147 -33.31 -35.25 -14.92
CA GLU A 147 -34.44 -36.21 -15.05
C GLU A 147 -35.59 -35.72 -14.16
#